data_AF-A0A0Q8MQ46-F1
#
_entry.id   AF-A0A0Q8MQ46-F1
#
_cell.length_a   1.000
_cell.length_b   1.000
_cell.length_c   1.000
_cell.angle_alpha   90.00
_cell.angle_beta   90.00
_cell.angle_gamma   90.00
#
_symmetry.space_group_name_H-M   'P 1'
#
loop_
_entity.id
_entity.type
_entity.pdbx_description
1 polymer ?
#
loop_
_entity_poly.entity_id
_entity_poly.type
_entity_poly.pdbx_seq_one_letter_code
_entity_poly.pdbx_strand_id
1 'polypeptide(L)'
;MTMRALFLAASAAVLTASACSAAAQSVDGAAIYNRCAACHTATGKGVPGAYPPLSLDFRQMAAKPDGRRYLVAVVTRGVAGPLTVEGKPYRGFMPAQSGLNDASVAAVLNHVGASIATTGPAFRLFTEVEVAKHRASSADLNGAAVAKLHAYLSGAK
;
A
#
# COMPACT_ATOMS: atom_id res chain seq x y z
N MET A 1 -18.50 54.11 -58.16
CA MET A 1 -19.31 54.03 -56.91
C MET A 1 -20.07 52.71 -56.97
N THR A 2 -19.98 51.73 -56.08
CA THR A 2 -19.53 51.61 -54.69
C THR A 2 -19.34 50.10 -54.48
N MET A 3 -18.13 49.65 -54.15
CA MET A 3 -17.70 49.23 -52.82
C MET A 3 -17.79 47.71 -52.61
N ARG A 4 -16.59 47.10 -52.57
CA ARG A 4 -16.30 45.70 -52.24
C ARG A 4 -16.87 45.33 -50.86
N ALA A 5 -17.48 44.16 -50.75
CA ALA A 5 -17.66 43.46 -49.48
C ALA A 5 -16.97 42.11 -49.59
N LEU A 6 -15.79 42.00 -48.98
CA LEU A 6 -15.10 40.74 -48.70
C LEU A 6 -15.16 40.54 -47.19
N PHE A 7 -16.13 39.75 -46.72
CA PHE A 7 -16.11 39.21 -45.37
C PHE A 7 -15.38 37.87 -45.42
N LEU A 8 -14.12 37.86 -44.98
CA LEU A 8 -13.40 36.62 -44.65
C LEU A 8 -13.86 36.19 -43.25
N ALA A 9 -14.72 35.18 -43.17
CA ALA A 9 -15.05 34.51 -41.91
C ALA A 9 -13.95 33.49 -41.59
N ALA A 10 -13.07 33.83 -40.64
CA ALA A 10 -12.11 32.90 -40.06
C ALA A 10 -12.85 31.92 -39.14
N SER A 11 -12.96 30.65 -39.57
CA SER A 11 -13.52 29.57 -38.74
C SER A 11 -12.38 28.85 -38.00
N ALA A 12 -12.15 29.21 -36.74
CA ALA A 12 -11.28 28.44 -35.85
C ALA A 12 -12.07 27.26 -35.28
N ALA A 13 -11.77 26.05 -35.75
CA ALA A 13 -12.31 24.82 -35.20
C ALA A 13 -11.67 24.56 -33.82
N VAL A 14 -12.42 24.83 -32.75
CA VAL A 14 -12.04 24.47 -31.39
C VAL A 14 -12.32 22.98 -31.19
N LEU A 15 -11.28 22.15 -31.34
CA LEU A 15 -11.29 20.75 -30.93
C LEU A 15 -11.26 20.69 -29.39
N THR A 16 -12.43 20.64 -28.76
CA THR A 16 -12.54 20.29 -27.34
C THR A 16 -12.24 18.81 -27.18
N ALA A 17 -11.00 18.48 -26.82
CA ALA A 17 -10.65 17.15 -26.35
C ALA A 17 -11.39 16.89 -25.02
N SER A 18 -12.48 16.14 -25.08
CA SER A 18 -13.11 15.56 -23.89
C SER A 18 -12.12 14.58 -23.26
N ALA A 19 -11.39 15.05 -22.26
CA ALA A 19 -10.66 14.18 -21.35
C ALA A 19 -11.70 13.36 -20.56
N CYS A 20 -11.95 12.14 -21.03
CA CYS A 20 -12.59 11.11 -20.22
C CYS A 20 -11.64 10.82 -19.06
N SER A 21 -11.84 11.51 -17.93
CA SER A 21 -11.31 11.05 -16.65
C SER A 21 -12.05 9.77 -16.34
N ALA A 22 -11.49 8.63 -16.75
CA ALA A 22 -11.84 7.35 -16.17
C ALA A 22 -11.57 7.47 -14.67
N ALA A 23 -12.65 7.69 -13.89
CA ALA A 23 -12.58 7.61 -12.44
C ALA A 23 -12.06 6.22 -12.12
N ALA A 24 -10.81 6.13 -11.67
CA ALA A 24 -10.22 4.88 -11.23
C ALA A 24 -11.15 4.30 -10.15
N GLN A 25 -11.82 3.20 -10.48
CA GLN A 25 -12.73 2.53 -9.56
C GLN A 25 -11.93 2.16 -8.32
N SER A 26 -12.25 2.77 -7.19
CA SER A 26 -11.49 2.58 -5.96
C SER A 26 -11.66 1.15 -5.47
N VAL A 27 -10.55 0.44 -5.29
CA VAL A 27 -10.55 -0.90 -4.68
C VAL A 27 -10.84 -0.76 -3.19
N ASP A 28 -11.81 -1.52 -2.69
CA ASP A 28 -12.21 -1.48 -1.28
C ASP A 28 -11.19 -2.21 -0.38
N GLY A 29 -10.31 -1.41 0.25
CA GLY A 29 -9.30 -1.91 1.19
C GLY A 29 -9.89 -2.48 2.48
N ALA A 30 -11.07 -2.02 2.91
CA ALA A 30 -11.73 -2.53 4.11
C ALA A 30 -12.29 -3.93 3.87
N ALA A 31 -12.90 -4.16 2.71
CA ALA A 31 -13.36 -5.49 2.31
C ALA A 31 -12.19 -6.50 2.23
N ILE A 32 -11.03 -6.08 1.72
CA ILE A 32 -9.82 -6.92 1.67
C ILE A 32 -9.30 -7.21 3.08
N TYR A 33 -9.34 -6.23 3.99
CA TYR A 33 -8.85 -6.37 5.36
C TYR A 33 -9.54 -7.48 6.15
N ASN A 34 -10.77 -7.89 5.79
CA ASN A 34 -11.43 -9.05 6.40
C ASN A 34 -10.56 -10.32 6.37
N ARG A 35 -9.71 -10.48 5.35
CA ARG A 35 -8.73 -11.59 5.27
C ARG A 35 -7.63 -11.45 6.32
N CYS A 36 -7.16 -10.23 6.53
CA CYS A 36 -6.10 -9.89 7.49
C CYS A 36 -6.62 -9.95 8.94
N ALA A 37 -7.89 -9.58 9.14
CA ALA A 37 -8.57 -9.58 10.43
C ALA A 37 -8.71 -10.96 11.06
N ALA A 38 -8.64 -12.04 10.27
CA ALA A 38 -8.62 -13.41 10.80
C ALA A 38 -7.47 -13.65 11.80
N CYS A 39 -6.33 -12.96 11.62
CA CYS A 39 -5.17 -13.06 12.50
C CYS A 39 -4.91 -11.75 13.26
N HIS A 40 -4.97 -10.60 12.58
CA HIS A 40 -4.70 -9.31 13.20
C HIS A 40 -5.90 -8.74 13.97
N THR A 41 -7.04 -9.46 13.99
CA THR A 41 -8.34 -9.05 14.53
C THR A 41 -8.95 -7.89 13.76
N ALA A 42 -10.26 -7.65 13.92
CA ALA A 42 -10.94 -6.50 13.29
C ALA A 42 -10.36 -5.15 13.74
N THR A 43 -9.80 -5.08 14.96
CA THR A 43 -9.22 -3.85 15.52
C THR A 43 -7.74 -3.67 15.18
N GLY A 44 -7.12 -4.65 14.53
CA GLY A 44 -5.67 -4.67 14.30
C GLY A 44 -4.79 -4.86 15.52
N LYS A 45 -5.36 -5.09 16.71
CA LYS A 45 -4.58 -5.32 17.94
C LYS A 45 -3.82 -6.65 17.97
N GLY A 46 -4.12 -7.55 17.04
CA GLY A 46 -3.55 -8.89 17.00
C GLY A 46 -3.89 -9.70 18.26
N VAL A 47 -3.08 -10.73 18.49
CA VAL A 47 -3.14 -11.60 19.67
C VAL A 47 -1.73 -11.65 20.26
N PRO A 48 -1.50 -11.13 21.49
CA PRO A 48 -0.17 -11.09 22.09
C PRO A 48 0.53 -12.47 22.05
N GLY A 49 1.76 -12.48 21.55
CA GLY A 49 2.57 -13.70 21.40
C GLY A 49 2.28 -14.54 20.15
N ALA A 50 1.13 -14.35 19.48
CA ALA A 50 0.74 -15.10 18.29
C ALA A 50 0.70 -14.25 17.01
N TYR A 51 -0.04 -13.13 17.02
CA TYR A 51 -0.23 -12.24 15.88
C TYR A 51 0.10 -10.81 16.27
N PRO A 52 1.06 -10.13 15.59
CA PRO A 52 1.47 -8.80 15.98
C PRO A 52 0.39 -7.75 15.71
N PRO A 53 0.37 -6.65 16.49
CA PRO A 53 -0.52 -5.54 16.23
C PRO A 53 -0.09 -4.78 14.96
N LEU A 54 -1.06 -4.17 14.27
CA LEU A 54 -0.86 -3.27 13.15
C LEU A 54 -1.03 -1.83 13.64
N SER A 55 -0.09 -1.33 14.45
CA SER A 55 -0.17 -0.02 15.11
C SER A 55 1.05 0.87 14.81
N LEU A 56 1.84 1.24 15.83
CA LEU A 56 2.91 2.22 15.72
C LEU A 56 3.99 1.77 14.73
N ASP A 57 4.43 0.51 14.84
CA ASP A 57 5.47 -0.02 13.95
C ASP A 57 5.03 0.03 12.47
N PHE A 58 3.75 -0.26 12.19
CA PHE A 58 3.21 -0.11 10.84
C PHE A 58 3.37 1.32 10.31
N ARG A 59 2.94 2.33 11.09
CA ARG A 59 3.02 3.74 10.69
C ARG A 59 4.46 4.22 10.55
N GLN A 60 5.36 3.79 11.45
CA GLN A 60 6.77 4.10 11.36
C GLN A 60 7.40 3.53 10.07
N MET A 61 7.07 2.30 9.69
CA MET A 61 7.52 1.70 8.44
C MET A 61 6.91 2.40 7.23
N ALA A 62 5.62 2.71 7.26
CA ALA A 62 4.91 3.37 6.15
C ALA A 62 5.43 4.78 5.84
N ALA A 63 6.04 5.44 6.83
CA ALA A 63 6.65 6.77 6.69
C ALA A 63 8.09 6.74 6.12
N LYS A 64 8.73 5.57 5.96
CA LYS A 64 10.11 5.44 5.50
C LYS A 64 10.18 4.74 4.12
N PRO A 65 11.05 5.17 3.18
CA PRO A 65 11.16 4.52 1.87
C PRO A 65 11.37 2.99 1.92
N ASP A 66 12.30 2.51 2.74
CA ASP A 66 12.56 1.07 2.86
C ASP A 66 11.48 0.33 3.66
N GLY A 67 10.86 1.01 4.62
CA GLY A 67 9.74 0.47 5.38
C GLY A 67 8.51 0.22 4.50
N ARG A 68 8.26 1.07 3.51
CA ARG A 68 7.20 0.88 2.52
C ARG A 68 7.43 -0.34 1.64
N ARG A 69 8.67 -0.54 1.16
CA ARG A 69 9.05 -1.78 0.46
C ARG A 69 8.82 -3.01 1.34
N TYR A 70 9.22 -2.94 2.61
CA TYR A 70 9.02 -4.02 3.57
C TYR A 70 7.53 -4.37 3.74
N LEU A 71 6.66 -3.38 3.94
CA LEU A 71 5.22 -3.62 4.09
C LEU A 71 4.59 -4.27 2.85
N VAL A 72 5.01 -3.86 1.65
CA VAL A 72 4.60 -4.54 0.41
C VAL A 72 5.12 -5.98 0.35
N ALA A 73 6.36 -6.22 0.75
CA ALA A 73 6.94 -7.56 0.78
C ALA A 73 6.23 -8.47 1.80
N VAL A 74 5.85 -7.97 2.98
CA VAL A 74 5.08 -8.73 3.97
C VAL A 74 3.78 -9.27 3.37
N VAL A 75 3.02 -8.43 2.66
CA VAL A 75 1.75 -8.84 2.04
C VAL A 75 2.00 -9.80 0.88
N THR A 76 3.00 -9.52 0.02
CA THR A 76 3.17 -10.22 -1.26
C THR A 76 4.07 -11.46 -1.20
N ARG A 77 4.95 -11.55 -0.20
CA ARG A 77 5.93 -12.63 0.00
C ARG A 77 5.75 -13.35 1.34
N GLY A 78 4.89 -12.83 2.21
CA GLY A 78 4.73 -13.34 3.56
C GLY A 78 5.90 -12.95 4.46
N VAL A 79 5.83 -13.37 5.72
CA VAL A 79 6.90 -13.19 6.70
C VAL A 79 6.95 -14.39 7.65
N ALA A 80 8.16 -14.87 7.96
CA ALA A 80 8.36 -16.09 8.72
C ALA A 80 9.59 -15.98 9.63
N GLY A 81 9.46 -16.44 10.87
CA GLY A 81 10.56 -16.50 11.82
C GLY A 81 10.43 -15.49 12.97
N PRO A 82 11.52 -15.19 13.68
CA PRO A 82 11.49 -14.26 14.80
C PRO A 82 11.25 -12.83 14.30
N LEU A 83 10.27 -12.15 14.90
CA LEU A 83 10.05 -10.72 14.77
C LEU A 83 9.92 -10.09 16.15
N THR A 84 10.35 -8.85 16.28
CA THR A 84 10.06 -8.01 17.43
C THR A 84 9.20 -6.87 16.95
N VAL A 85 7.93 -6.82 17.36
CA VAL A 85 7.01 -5.72 16.99
C VAL A 85 6.64 -4.99 18.26
N GLU A 86 6.91 -3.69 18.30
CA GLU A 86 6.71 -2.81 19.45
C GLU A 86 7.36 -3.38 20.74
N GLY A 87 8.59 -3.89 20.60
CA GLY A 87 9.37 -4.48 21.70
C GLY A 87 8.91 -5.87 22.14
N LYS A 88 7.87 -6.45 21.53
CA LYS A 88 7.35 -7.79 21.88
C LYS A 88 7.78 -8.84 20.86
N PRO A 89 8.24 -10.03 21.30
CA PRO A 89 8.66 -11.09 20.40
C PRO A 89 7.46 -11.84 19.81
N TYR A 90 7.57 -12.19 18.53
CA TYR A 90 6.66 -13.05 17.78
C TYR A 90 7.47 -14.10 17.02
N ARG A 91 6.97 -15.33 16.97
CA ARG A 91 7.58 -16.46 16.24
C ARG A 91 6.54 -17.11 15.36
N GLY A 92 6.00 -16.32 14.44
CA GLY A 92 4.88 -16.70 13.60
C GLY A 92 5.26 -16.93 12.14
N PHE A 93 4.25 -17.35 11.39
CA PHE A 93 4.27 -17.44 9.94
C PHE A 93 3.03 -16.71 9.40
N MET A 94 3.25 -15.65 8.63
CA MET A 94 2.21 -15.01 7.83
C MET A 94 2.43 -15.42 6.38
N PRO A 95 1.52 -16.22 5.78
CA PRO A 95 1.66 -16.62 4.38
C PRO A 95 1.54 -15.40 3.45
N ALA A 96 2.14 -15.51 2.27
CA ALA A 96 1.92 -14.57 1.19
C ALA A 96 0.43 -14.50 0.83
N GLN A 97 -0.12 -13.29 0.72
CA GLN A 97 -1.52 -13.06 0.42
C GLN A 97 -1.73 -13.15 -1.11
N SER A 98 -1.83 -14.39 -1.60
CA SER A 98 -2.03 -14.68 -3.02
C SER A 98 -3.37 -14.13 -3.54
N GLY A 99 -3.45 -13.90 -4.86
CA GLY A 99 -4.66 -13.39 -5.51
C GLY A 99 -4.91 -11.88 -5.33
N LEU A 100 -4.07 -11.16 -4.60
CA LEU A 100 -4.11 -9.69 -4.54
C LEU A 100 -3.22 -9.07 -5.63
N ASN A 101 -3.85 -8.33 -6.54
CA ASN A 101 -3.13 -7.45 -7.47
C ASN A 101 -2.56 -6.21 -6.76
N ASP A 102 -1.80 -5.39 -7.49
CA ASP A 102 -1.08 -4.25 -6.90
C ASP A 102 -2.01 -3.16 -6.35
N ALA A 103 -3.13 -2.88 -7.04
CA ALA A 103 -4.17 -1.98 -6.54
C ALA A 103 -4.78 -2.49 -5.22
N SER A 104 -5.03 -3.81 -5.10
CA SER A 104 -5.59 -4.42 -3.89
C SER A 104 -4.62 -4.35 -2.70
N VAL A 105 -3.34 -4.59 -2.95
CA VAL A 105 -2.31 -4.47 -1.90
C VAL A 105 -2.16 -3.01 -1.46
N ALA A 106 -2.17 -2.05 -2.39
CA ALA A 106 -2.16 -0.63 -2.04
C ALA A 106 -3.39 -0.25 -1.19
N ALA A 107 -4.59 -0.69 -1.61
CA ALA A 107 -5.84 -0.42 -0.92
C ALA A 107 -5.85 -0.95 0.52
N VAL A 108 -5.44 -2.20 0.75
CA VAL A 108 -5.43 -2.76 2.11
C VAL A 108 -4.36 -2.12 3.01
N LEU A 109 -3.17 -1.81 2.48
CA LEU A 109 -2.14 -1.09 3.25
C LEU A 109 -2.62 0.31 3.63
N ASN A 110 -3.32 1.00 2.72
CA ASN A 110 -3.91 2.30 3.00
C ASN A 110 -5.03 2.20 4.05
N HIS A 111 -5.91 1.20 3.95
CA HIS A 111 -6.95 0.96 4.96
C HIS A 111 -6.34 0.69 6.34
N VAL A 112 -5.30 -0.14 6.43
CA VAL A 112 -4.58 -0.38 7.68
C VAL A 112 -4.05 0.94 8.24
N GLY A 113 -3.32 1.72 7.44
CA GLY A 113 -2.74 2.98 7.92
C GLY A 113 -3.74 4.08 8.26
N ALA A 114 -4.92 4.09 7.64
CA ALA A 114 -5.94 5.11 7.84
C ALA A 114 -6.95 4.77 8.95
N SER A 115 -7.30 3.49 9.09
CA SER A 115 -8.43 3.05 9.92
C SER A 115 -8.03 2.12 11.08
N ILE A 116 -6.86 1.47 10.99
CA ILE A 116 -6.42 0.47 11.98
C ILE A 116 -5.25 1.00 12.81
N ALA A 117 -4.15 1.36 12.13
CA ALA A 117 -2.89 1.82 12.70
C ALA A 117 -2.91 3.34 12.96
N THR A 118 -3.86 3.83 13.76
CA THR A 118 -4.05 5.29 13.90
C THR A 118 -2.93 5.99 14.69
N THR A 119 -2.13 5.26 15.45
CA THR A 119 -0.97 5.77 16.22
C THR A 119 0.31 5.79 15.39
N GLY A 120 1.00 6.94 15.35
CA GLY A 120 2.31 7.10 14.70
C GLY A 120 2.34 8.25 13.69
N PRO A 121 3.43 8.42 12.94
CA PRO A 121 3.57 9.51 11.98
C PRO A 121 2.57 9.39 10.82
N ALA A 122 2.22 10.53 10.22
CA ALA A 122 1.53 10.55 8.94
C ALA A 122 2.40 9.90 7.86
N PHE A 123 1.76 9.31 6.85
CA PHE A 123 2.44 8.70 5.71
C PHE A 123 1.71 9.05 4.41
N ARG A 124 2.42 8.99 3.30
CA ARG A 124 1.83 9.12 1.96
C ARG A 124 1.11 7.83 1.59
N LEU A 125 -0.10 7.91 1.03
CA LEU A 125 -0.81 6.72 0.57
C LEU A 125 0.02 5.90 -0.42
N PHE A 126 -0.05 4.57 -0.30
CA PHE A 126 0.47 3.63 -1.27
C PHE A 126 -0.30 3.73 -2.58
N THR A 127 0.41 3.67 -3.69
CA THR A 127 -0.18 3.63 -5.04
C THR A 127 0.08 2.27 -5.67
N GLU A 128 -0.75 1.89 -6.63
CA GLU A 128 -0.55 0.66 -7.41
C GLU A 128 0.85 0.61 -8.04
N VAL A 129 1.30 1.70 -8.67
CA VAL A 129 2.62 1.80 -9.30
C VAL A 129 3.75 1.57 -8.31
N GLU A 130 3.63 2.12 -7.11
CA GLU A 130 4.63 1.92 -6.05
C GLU A 130 4.65 0.46 -5.59
N VAL A 131 3.48 -0.15 -5.40
CA VAL A 131 3.36 -1.56 -5.03
C VAL A 131 3.96 -2.45 -6.10
N ALA A 132 3.65 -2.22 -7.39
CA ALA A 132 4.22 -2.99 -8.50
C ALA A 132 5.75 -2.95 -8.48
N LYS A 133 6.33 -1.76 -8.31
CA LYS A 133 7.79 -1.56 -8.18
C LYS A 133 8.37 -2.36 -7.01
N HIS A 134 7.75 -2.29 -5.83
CA HIS A 134 8.25 -3.00 -4.65
C HIS A 134 8.03 -4.52 -4.74
N ARG A 135 6.92 -4.98 -5.34
CA ARG A 135 6.68 -6.41 -5.59
C ARG A 135 7.75 -7.00 -6.50
N ALA A 136 8.12 -6.27 -7.55
CA ALA A 136 9.19 -6.65 -8.48
C ALA A 136 10.57 -6.66 -7.81
N SER A 137 10.91 -5.61 -7.04
CA SER A 137 12.20 -5.52 -6.35
C SER A 137 12.33 -6.40 -5.10
N SER A 138 11.28 -7.16 -4.78
CA SER A 138 11.25 -8.15 -3.71
C SER A 138 10.95 -9.56 -4.24
N ALA A 139 11.19 -9.81 -5.54
CA ALA A 139 10.81 -11.06 -6.20
C ALA A 139 11.50 -12.31 -5.66
N ASP A 140 12.73 -12.14 -5.21
CA ASP A 140 13.61 -13.15 -4.65
C ASP A 140 13.41 -13.37 -3.15
N LEU A 141 12.65 -12.52 -2.47
CA LEU A 141 12.45 -12.62 -1.04
C LEU A 141 11.48 -13.74 -0.67
N ASN A 142 11.91 -14.58 0.27
CA ASN A 142 11.03 -15.48 1.01
C ASN A 142 10.66 -14.89 2.39
N GLY A 143 9.74 -15.52 3.12
CA GLY A 143 9.26 -15.01 4.40
C GLY A 143 10.36 -14.79 5.45
N ALA A 144 11.41 -15.63 5.45
CA ALA A 144 12.55 -15.47 6.36
C ALA A 144 13.42 -14.26 5.99
N ALA A 145 13.62 -14.00 4.70
CA ALA A 145 14.31 -12.81 4.22
C ALA A 145 13.51 -11.53 4.58
N VAL A 146 12.18 -11.57 4.47
CA VAL A 146 11.31 -10.47 4.91
C VAL A 146 11.44 -10.21 6.41
N ALA A 147 11.48 -11.25 7.25
CA ALA A 147 11.68 -11.07 8.70
C ALA A 147 13.02 -10.40 9.03
N LYS A 148 14.09 -10.72 8.30
CA LYS A 148 15.41 -10.06 8.44
C LYS A 148 15.36 -8.57 8.08
N LEU A 149 14.57 -8.18 7.06
CA LEU A 149 14.37 -6.77 6.74
C LEU A 149 13.71 -6.01 7.90
N HIS A 150 12.74 -6.63 8.60
CA HIS A 150 12.12 -6.02 9.76
C HIS A 150 13.14 -5.65 10.84
N ALA A 151 14.04 -6.58 11.20
CA ALA A 151 15.06 -6.36 12.22
C ALA A 151 15.96 -5.17 11.86
N TYR A 152 16.42 -5.11 10.60
CA TYR A 152 17.22 -3.99 10.09
C TYR A 152 16.49 -2.64 10.20
N LEU A 153 15.20 -2.61 9.85
CA LEU A 153 14.40 -1.37 9.79
C LEU A 153 13.88 -0.88 11.15
N SER A 154 13.67 -1.81 12.09
CA SER A 154 13.23 -1.51 13.46
C SER A 154 14.39 -1.10 14.38
N GLY A 155 15.64 -1.25 13.92
CA GLY A 155 16.82 -0.99 14.74
C GLY A 155 17.04 -2.03 15.85
N ALA A 156 16.22 -3.08 15.89
CA ALA A 156 16.42 -4.23 16.74
C ALA A 156 17.62 -5.03 16.20
N LYS A 157 18.79 -4.84 16.81
CA LYS A 157 19.95 -5.74 16.62
C LYS A 157 19.72 -7.06 17.34
#